data_AF-W7M3W6-F1
#
_entry.id   AF-W7M3W6-F1
#
_cell.length_a   1.000
_cell.length_b   1.000
_cell.length_c   1.000
_cell.angle_alpha   90.00
_cell.angle_beta   90.00
_cell.angle_gamma   90.00
#
_symmetry.space_group_name_H-M   'P 1'
#
loop_
_entity.id
_entity.type
_entity.pdbx_description
1 polymer ?
#
loop_
_entity_poly.entity_id
_entity_poly.type
_entity_poly.pdbx_seq_one_letter_code
_entity_poly.pdbx_strand_id
1 'polypeptide(L)'
;MDAPNAATPILQLPAEILHHILQWIAPADLVILPRVCTAFRTVTKGNHKLYRDVYVNTLDEPSNPSLDYEQEIHDFVKLESICNNPEKSELEFVHDTVTRLLKNASPSHDEAINLSKTHAPSRNVAHLQSLFSRDDTAEAFLQGSSLFNRLRRQPTRDSVSAPTSCDDGYRTLQQKSAHLHCLYSRPILNVGRLRSMKTYPYACSKVYDLRQFTQNTGWGPFQDDGTFNVDWEKVEAILIVLGHNIGARRQIARIFAEVWDSPFSGSFQNSFMAPPPRDITSFEARDPYGVTGTWYRIVCFLDYSDFFAFNFGDPELLVTSDAPRPPLDVGEATRLIMMKVNVTSIEEPGPEDGQELPVVHFRGVSRSLDDSFDDNANSNIRGK
;
A
#
# COMPACT_ATOMS: atom_id res chain seq x y z
N MET A 1 62.59 6.17 19.03
CA MET A 1 61.67 5.01 19.08
C MET A 1 60.42 5.53 19.74
N ASP A 2 59.48 6.03 18.94
CA ASP A 2 58.20 6.50 19.46
C ASP A 2 57.42 5.29 19.96
N ALA A 3 57.02 5.31 21.23
CA ALA A 3 56.16 4.29 21.79
C ALA A 3 54.86 4.24 20.94
N PRO A 4 54.34 3.05 20.60
CA PRO A 4 53.07 2.96 19.92
C PRO A 4 52.03 3.66 20.79
N ASN A 5 51.34 4.66 20.24
CA ASN A 5 50.21 5.33 20.89
C ASN A 5 49.32 4.27 21.54
N ALA A 6 49.29 4.23 22.87
CA ALA A 6 48.49 3.26 23.60
C ALA A 6 47.01 3.50 23.25
N ALA A 7 46.45 2.62 22.42
CA ALA A 7 45.06 2.71 22.02
C ALA A 7 44.18 2.42 23.25
N THR A 8 43.43 3.42 23.69
CA THR A 8 42.45 3.26 24.78
C THR A 8 41.38 2.26 24.35
N PRO A 9 41.12 1.19 25.11
CA PRO A 9 40.04 0.26 24.82
C PRO A 9 38.69 0.97 24.77
N ILE A 10 37.85 0.63 23.78
CA ILE A 10 36.54 1.27 23.57
C ILE A 10 35.66 1.27 24.83
N LEU A 11 35.73 0.21 25.65
CA LEU A 11 34.95 0.07 26.88
C LEU A 11 35.44 0.96 28.04
N GLN A 12 36.58 1.63 27.89
CA GLN A 12 37.08 2.61 28.87
C GLN A 12 36.67 4.06 28.51
N LEU A 13 35.97 4.24 27.39
CA LEU A 13 35.44 5.54 27.00
C LEU A 13 34.25 5.94 27.89
N PRO A 14 34.02 7.24 28.12
CA PRO A 14 32.82 7.72 28.81
C PRO A 14 31.52 7.26 28.14
N ALA A 15 30.44 7.15 28.91
CA ALA A 15 29.15 6.67 28.44
C ALA A 15 28.58 7.53 27.30
N GLU A 16 28.84 8.84 27.32
CA GLU A 16 28.44 9.79 26.29
C GLU A 16 29.16 9.54 24.97
N ILE A 17 30.46 9.21 25.02
CA ILE A 17 31.25 8.88 23.84
C ILE A 17 30.82 7.53 23.27
N LEU A 18 30.57 6.55 24.14
CA LEU A 18 30.00 5.27 23.75
C LEU A 18 28.64 5.45 23.07
N HIS A 19 27.74 6.25 23.65
CA HIS A 19 26.46 6.59 23.02
C HIS A 19 26.66 7.22 21.63
N HIS A 20 27.54 8.21 21.52
CA HIS A 20 27.81 8.90 20.26
C HIS A 20 28.39 8.02 19.16
N ILE A 21 29.11 6.96 19.52
CA ILE A 21 29.60 5.94 18.59
C ILE A 21 28.45 4.98 18.24
N LEU A 22 27.76 4.47 19.26
CA LEU A 22 26.76 3.42 19.10
C LEU A 22 25.48 3.90 18.38
N GLN A 23 25.16 5.20 18.40
CA GLN A 23 24.00 5.73 17.66
C GLN A 23 24.09 5.56 16.12
N TRP A 24 25.26 5.22 15.58
CA TRP A 24 25.52 5.08 14.15
C TRP A 24 25.66 3.63 13.68
N ILE A 25 25.46 2.65 14.57
CA ILE A 25 25.52 1.23 14.19
C ILE A 25 24.21 0.79 13.53
N ALA A 26 24.27 -0.30 12.77
CA ALA A 26 23.07 -0.88 12.18
C ALA A 26 22.12 -1.41 13.26
N PRO A 27 20.78 -1.36 13.06
CA PRO A 27 19.81 -1.90 14.00
C PRO A 27 20.10 -3.34 14.44
N ALA A 28 20.50 -4.20 13.50
CA ALA A 28 20.84 -5.59 13.78
C ALA A 28 22.03 -5.72 14.76
N ASP A 29 23.04 -4.87 14.61
CA ASP A 29 24.19 -4.86 15.52
C ASP A 29 23.80 -4.39 16.91
N LEU A 30 22.92 -3.39 17.02
CA LEU A 30 22.40 -2.91 18.31
C LEU A 30 21.69 -4.02 19.08
N VAL A 31 20.88 -4.84 18.41
CA VAL A 31 20.16 -5.98 19.00
C VAL A 31 21.11 -7.09 19.48
N ILE A 32 22.24 -7.28 18.80
CA ILE A 32 23.24 -8.31 19.14
C ILE A 32 24.21 -7.83 20.22
N LEU A 33 24.50 -6.53 20.29
CA LEU A 33 25.51 -5.92 21.16
C LEU A 33 25.43 -6.35 22.65
N PRO A 34 24.25 -6.47 23.28
CA PRO A 34 24.13 -6.94 24.68
C PRO A 34 24.63 -8.38 24.90
N ARG A 35 24.76 -9.18 23.83
CA ARG A 35 25.23 -10.57 23.88
C ARG A 35 26.76 -10.69 23.77
N VAL A 36 27.44 -9.62 23.36
CA VAL A 36 28.90 -9.61 23.17
C VAL A 36 29.63 -9.58 24.51
N CYS A 37 29.25 -8.66 25.41
CA CYS A 37 29.83 -8.59 26.75
C CYS A 37 28.89 -7.90 27.75
N THR A 38 29.20 -8.05 29.05
CA THR A 38 28.41 -7.45 30.14
C THR A 38 28.46 -5.93 30.12
N ALA A 39 29.59 -5.32 29.73
CA ALA A 39 29.71 -3.87 29.66
C ALA A 39 28.76 -3.26 28.61
N PHE A 40 28.72 -3.83 27.39
CA PHE A 40 27.79 -3.39 26.36
C PHE A 40 26.33 -3.64 26.75
N ARG A 41 26.04 -4.75 27.44
CA ARG A 41 24.71 -5.00 28.00
C ARG A 41 24.29 -3.90 28.98
N THR A 42 25.21 -3.42 29.82
CA THR A 42 24.92 -2.33 30.76
C THR A 42 24.66 -1.00 30.05
N VAL A 43 25.37 -0.72 28.95
CA VAL A 43 25.22 0.53 28.17
C VAL A 43 23.93 0.57 27.36
N THR A 44 23.46 -0.59 26.89
CA THR A 44 22.29 -0.72 26.01
C THR A 44 20.99 -0.91 26.78
N LYS A 45 21.01 -1.69 27.87
CA LYS A 45 19.80 -2.06 28.62
C LYS A 45 19.12 -0.83 29.23
N GLY A 46 17.89 -0.56 28.82
CA GLY A 46 17.09 0.58 29.30
C GLY A 46 17.55 1.94 28.76
N ASN A 47 18.45 1.96 27.77
CA ASN A 47 18.91 3.19 27.14
C ASN A 47 17.98 3.58 25.98
N HIS A 48 16.79 4.08 26.33
CA HIS A 48 15.77 4.49 25.36
C HIS A 48 16.28 5.56 24.38
N LYS A 49 17.21 6.43 24.83
CA LYS A 49 17.80 7.46 23.97
C LYS A 49 18.64 6.83 22.86
N LEU A 50 19.43 5.80 23.17
CA LEU A 50 20.26 5.13 22.17
C LEU A 50 19.40 4.46 21.10
N TYR A 51 18.35 3.73 21.49
CA TYR A 51 17.40 3.14 20.54
C TYR A 51 16.69 4.19 19.69
N ARG A 52 16.26 5.32 20.29
CA ARG A 52 15.68 6.44 19.53
C ARG A 52 16.67 7.00 18.51
N ASP A 53 17.89 7.28 18.91
CA ASP A 53 18.88 7.90 18.02
C ASP A 53 19.24 6.95 16.86
N VAL A 54 19.41 5.64 17.14
CA VAL A 54 19.60 4.63 16.08
C VAL A 54 18.37 4.53 15.16
N TYR A 55 17.16 4.57 15.72
CA TYR A 55 15.92 4.56 14.96
C TYR A 55 15.84 5.77 14.03
N VAL A 56 16.00 7.00 14.52
CA VAL A 56 15.87 8.22 13.70
C VAL A 56 17.02 8.38 12.69
N ASN A 57 18.18 7.79 12.96
CA ASN A 57 19.28 7.73 12.00
C ASN A 57 19.00 6.75 10.85
N THR A 58 18.24 5.68 11.09
CA THR A 58 17.95 4.63 10.10
C THR A 58 16.61 4.82 9.38
N LEU A 59 15.56 5.13 10.15
CA LEU A 59 14.16 5.25 9.75
C LEU A 59 13.69 6.70 9.89
N ASP A 60 12.49 6.97 9.37
CA ASP A 60 11.89 8.31 9.43
C ASP A 60 11.45 8.68 10.85
N GLU A 61 11.51 9.96 11.20
CA GLU A 61 11.06 10.41 12.52
C GLU A 61 9.52 10.28 12.61
N PRO A 62 9.00 9.54 13.61
CA PRO A 62 7.58 9.26 13.72
C PRO A 62 6.86 10.47 14.31
N SER A 63 5.60 10.69 13.92
CA SER A 63 4.78 11.75 14.53
C SER A 63 4.33 11.42 15.97
N ASN A 64 4.39 10.15 16.38
CA ASN A 64 3.97 9.71 17.70
C ASN A 64 5.12 9.85 18.74
N PRO A 65 4.98 10.72 19.76
CA PRO A 65 6.03 10.93 20.76
C PRO A 65 6.17 9.79 21.77
N SER A 66 5.19 8.89 21.89
CA SER A 66 5.17 7.78 22.87
C SER A 66 5.62 6.44 22.30
N LEU A 67 6.32 6.44 21.17
CA LEU A 67 6.77 5.22 20.50
C LEU A 67 7.82 4.47 21.34
N ASP A 68 7.67 3.15 21.45
CA ASP A 68 8.68 2.28 22.05
C ASP A 68 9.76 1.95 21.02
N TYR A 69 10.78 2.82 20.94
CA TYR A 69 11.89 2.69 20.00
C TYR A 69 12.68 1.38 20.16
N GLU A 70 12.72 0.79 21.37
CA GLU A 70 13.41 -0.48 21.58
C GLU A 70 12.62 -1.60 20.87
N GLN A 71 11.31 -1.69 21.11
CA GLN A 71 10.45 -2.66 20.45
C GLN A 71 10.43 -2.48 18.91
N GLU A 72 10.36 -1.23 18.42
CA GLU A 72 10.35 -0.94 16.99
C GLU A 72 11.64 -1.40 16.28
N ILE A 73 12.81 -1.17 16.90
CA ILE A 73 14.09 -1.66 16.37
C ILE A 73 14.14 -3.19 16.37
N HIS A 74 13.67 -3.83 17.44
CA HIS A 74 13.60 -5.30 17.51
C HIS A 74 12.69 -5.88 16.42
N ASP A 75 11.51 -5.29 16.22
CA ASP A 75 10.57 -5.73 15.20
C ASP A 75 11.08 -5.48 13.79
N PHE A 76 11.75 -4.35 13.56
CA PHE A 76 12.39 -4.05 12.29
C PHE A 76 13.47 -5.10 11.95
N VAL A 77 14.37 -5.41 12.89
CA VAL A 77 15.41 -6.44 12.68
C VAL A 77 14.79 -7.83 12.50
N LYS A 78 13.71 -8.15 13.23
CA LYS A 78 12.97 -9.40 13.04
C LYS A 78 12.34 -9.47 11.65
N LEU A 79 11.77 -8.36 11.15
CA LEU A 79 11.22 -8.26 9.80
C LEU A 79 12.31 -8.49 8.74
N GLU A 80 13.49 -7.88 8.88
CA GLU A 80 14.62 -8.12 7.98
C GLU A 80 15.02 -9.61 7.97
N SER A 81 15.07 -10.24 9.14
CA SER A 81 15.36 -11.68 9.25
C SER A 81 14.31 -12.55 8.58
N ILE A 82 13.02 -12.23 8.73
CA ILE A 82 11.92 -12.99 8.10
C ILE A 82 11.94 -12.80 6.59
N CYS A 83 12.14 -11.60 6.08
CA CYS A 83 12.21 -11.35 4.64
C CYS A 83 13.42 -12.03 3.98
N ASN A 84 14.47 -12.36 4.73
CA ASN A 84 15.59 -13.16 4.24
C ASN A 84 15.28 -14.66 4.15
N ASN A 85 14.36 -15.16 4.98
CA ASN A 85 13.89 -16.55 4.95
C ASN A 85 12.38 -16.59 5.20
N PRO A 86 11.56 -16.30 4.18
CA PRO A 86 10.15 -16.01 4.36
C PRO A 86 9.34 -17.25 4.72
N GLU A 87 8.65 -17.19 5.86
CA GLU A 87 7.72 -18.22 6.32
C GLU A 87 6.29 -17.67 6.40
N LYS A 88 5.33 -18.34 5.76
CA LYS A 88 3.93 -17.89 5.67
C LYS A 88 3.24 -17.78 7.05
N SER A 89 3.71 -18.53 8.04
CA SER A 89 3.23 -18.46 9.42
C SER A 89 3.47 -17.10 10.08
N GLU A 90 4.48 -16.35 9.63
CA GLU A 90 4.81 -15.02 10.16
C GLU A 90 4.00 -13.87 9.52
N LEU A 91 3.03 -14.18 8.65
CA LEU A 91 2.24 -13.17 7.93
C LEU A 91 1.60 -12.13 8.85
N GLU A 92 1.10 -12.54 10.02
CA GLU A 92 0.51 -11.63 10.99
C GLU A 92 1.53 -10.61 11.50
N PHE A 93 2.70 -11.07 11.92
CA PHE A 93 3.78 -10.21 12.37
C PHE A 93 4.26 -9.26 11.26
N VAL A 94 4.43 -9.78 10.04
CA VAL A 94 4.85 -8.97 8.87
C VAL A 94 3.81 -7.90 8.56
N HIS A 95 2.53 -8.26 8.51
CA HIS A 95 1.44 -7.31 8.29
C HIS A 95 1.45 -6.17 9.30
N ASP A 96 1.50 -6.51 10.59
CA ASP A 96 1.39 -5.52 11.66
C ASP A 96 2.63 -4.61 11.69
N THR A 97 3.81 -5.14 11.41
CA THR A 97 5.06 -4.37 11.38
C THR A 97 5.16 -3.46 10.15
N VAL A 98 4.82 -3.96 8.96
CA VAL A 98 4.80 -3.14 7.73
C VAL A 98 3.79 -2.00 7.86
N THR A 99 2.60 -2.28 8.39
CA THR A 99 1.57 -1.25 8.59
C THR A 99 2.03 -0.19 9.58
N ARG A 100 2.70 -0.57 10.68
CA ARG A 100 3.28 0.40 11.63
C ARG A 100 4.41 1.22 11.01
N LEU A 101 5.31 0.61 10.25
CA LEU A 101 6.39 1.31 9.55
C LEU A 101 5.84 2.35 8.57
N LEU A 102 4.80 2.00 7.80
CA LEU A 102 4.14 2.94 6.89
C LEU A 102 3.37 4.04 7.63
N LYS A 103 2.73 3.72 8.76
CA LYS A 103 2.06 4.72 9.62
C LYS A 103 3.06 5.71 10.23
N ASN A 104 4.26 5.24 10.55
CA ASN A 104 5.34 6.05 11.12
C ASN A 104 6.25 6.68 10.06
N ALA A 105 6.00 6.42 8.76
CA ALA A 105 6.76 7.01 7.68
C ALA A 105 6.41 8.49 7.54
N SER A 106 7.41 9.31 7.21
CA SER A 106 7.24 10.73 6.96
C SER A 106 8.10 11.16 5.76
N PRO A 107 7.72 12.25 5.07
CA PRO A 107 8.51 12.80 3.97
C PRO A 107 9.96 13.08 4.42
N SER A 108 10.91 12.35 3.84
CA SER A 108 12.33 12.57 4.05
C SER A 108 12.82 13.72 3.15
N HIS A 109 13.80 14.47 3.66
CA HIS A 109 14.50 15.49 2.88
C HIS A 109 15.75 14.93 2.19
N ASP A 110 15.99 13.63 2.31
CA ASP A 110 17.11 12.95 1.67
C ASP A 110 16.86 12.79 0.17
N GLU A 111 17.54 13.62 -0.63
CA GLU A 111 17.42 13.59 -2.08
C GLU A 111 17.95 12.27 -2.69
N ALA A 112 18.79 11.51 -1.98
CA ALA A 112 19.37 10.27 -2.50
C ALA A 112 18.33 9.15 -2.69
N ILE A 113 17.21 9.22 -1.96
CA ILE A 113 16.11 8.26 -2.03
C ILE A 113 14.91 8.78 -2.84
N ASN A 114 15.03 9.94 -3.48
CA ASN A 114 13.96 10.54 -4.28
C ASN A 114 13.83 9.88 -5.66
N LEU A 115 12.94 8.90 -5.76
CA LEU A 115 12.67 8.13 -6.98
C LEU A 115 11.41 8.59 -7.74
N SER A 116 10.58 9.47 -7.16
CA SER A 116 9.29 9.87 -7.71
C SER A 116 9.16 11.39 -7.80
N LYS A 117 8.52 11.90 -8.85
CA LYS A 117 8.24 13.34 -8.99
C LYS A 117 6.93 13.75 -8.31
N THR A 118 6.12 12.76 -7.95
CA THR A 118 4.77 12.94 -7.42
C THR A 118 4.64 12.47 -5.99
N HIS A 119 5.61 11.71 -5.48
CA HIS A 119 5.60 11.19 -4.12
C HIS A 119 6.91 11.50 -3.39
N ALA A 120 6.79 11.96 -2.15
CA ALA A 120 7.92 12.25 -1.28
C ALA A 120 8.67 10.96 -0.95
N PRO A 121 10.01 11.02 -0.83
CA PRO A 121 10.77 9.87 -0.40
C PRO A 121 10.55 9.60 1.09
N SER A 122 10.79 8.36 1.51
CA SER A 122 10.74 7.91 2.91
C SER A 122 11.79 6.82 3.11
N ARG A 123 12.54 6.89 4.21
CA ARG A 123 13.51 5.83 4.56
C ARG A 123 12.79 4.53 4.89
N ASN A 124 11.64 4.59 5.57
CA ASN A 124 10.83 3.42 5.86
C ASN A 124 10.40 2.71 4.57
N VAL A 125 9.89 3.47 3.60
CA VAL A 125 9.49 2.94 2.29
C VAL A 125 10.69 2.35 1.55
N ALA A 126 11.85 3.02 1.55
CA ALA A 126 13.05 2.51 0.89
C ALA A 126 13.51 1.16 1.48
N HIS A 127 13.45 1.00 2.80
CA HIS A 127 13.72 -0.29 3.44
C HIS A 127 12.69 -1.36 3.04
N LEU A 128 11.38 -1.03 3.07
CA LEU A 128 10.33 -1.97 2.66
C LEU A 128 10.46 -2.39 1.19
N GLN A 129 10.80 -1.46 0.30
CA GLN A 129 11.09 -1.75 -1.11
C GLN A 129 12.24 -2.75 -1.25
N SER A 130 13.31 -2.58 -0.48
CA SER A 130 14.44 -3.52 -0.46
C SER A 130 14.01 -4.91 0.01
N LEU A 131 13.25 -4.99 1.12
CA LEU A 131 12.82 -6.25 1.71
C LEU A 131 11.86 -7.06 0.82
N PHE A 132 10.95 -6.37 0.13
CA PHE A 132 9.97 -6.98 -0.79
C PHE A 132 10.44 -7.01 -2.25
N SER A 133 11.71 -6.70 -2.52
CA SER A 133 12.29 -6.82 -3.86
C SER A 133 12.47 -8.27 -4.32
N ARG A 134 12.49 -9.21 -3.37
CA ARG A 134 12.64 -10.64 -3.64
C ARG A 134 11.30 -11.30 -3.94
N ASP A 135 11.30 -12.15 -4.97
CA ASP A 135 10.09 -12.86 -5.41
C ASP A 135 9.51 -13.80 -4.34
N ASP A 136 10.35 -14.41 -3.50
CA ASP A 136 9.92 -15.33 -2.45
C ASP A 136 9.19 -14.63 -1.30
N THR A 137 9.69 -13.46 -0.87
CA THR A 137 9.03 -12.60 0.12
C THR A 137 7.68 -12.11 -0.40
N ALA A 138 7.64 -11.63 -1.64
CA ALA A 138 6.41 -11.20 -2.28
C ALA A 138 5.39 -12.36 -2.42
N GLU A 139 5.84 -13.56 -2.81
CA GLU A 139 4.98 -14.74 -2.90
C GLU A 139 4.44 -15.18 -1.53
N ALA A 140 5.27 -15.13 -0.49
CA ALA A 140 4.89 -15.54 0.86
C ALA A 140 3.83 -14.63 1.47
N PHE A 141 3.96 -13.31 1.31
CA PHE A 141 3.17 -12.34 2.06
C PHE A 141 2.15 -11.55 1.23
N LEU A 142 2.37 -11.33 -0.07
CA LEU A 142 1.47 -10.55 -0.93
C LEU A 142 0.52 -11.42 -1.75
N GLN A 143 0.74 -12.74 -1.81
CA GLN A 143 -0.03 -13.67 -2.65
C GLN A 143 -0.77 -14.72 -1.81
N GLY A 144 -1.25 -14.35 -0.62
CA GLY A 144 -1.92 -15.23 0.33
C GLY A 144 -3.45 -15.23 0.25
N SER A 145 -4.05 -14.29 -0.52
CA SER A 145 -5.50 -14.15 -0.64
C SER A 145 -6.18 -15.36 -1.30
N SER A 146 -7.50 -15.47 -1.13
CA SER A 146 -8.34 -16.48 -1.77
C SER A 146 -8.21 -16.46 -3.29
N LEU A 147 -7.99 -15.29 -3.90
CA LEU A 147 -7.75 -15.14 -5.34
C LEU A 147 -6.53 -15.93 -5.78
N PHE A 148 -5.39 -15.73 -5.12
CA PHE A 148 -4.14 -16.44 -5.41
C PHE A 148 -4.24 -17.94 -5.11
N ASN A 149 -4.93 -18.30 -4.02
CA ASN A 149 -5.16 -19.70 -3.67
C ASN A 149 -5.99 -20.42 -4.74
N ARG A 150 -7.03 -19.78 -5.28
CA ARG A 150 -7.83 -20.31 -6.39
C ARG A 150 -7.00 -20.47 -7.66
N LEU A 151 -6.17 -19.48 -7.99
CA LEU A 151 -5.31 -19.53 -9.17
C LEU A 151 -4.32 -20.71 -9.12
N ARG A 152 -3.69 -20.97 -7.96
CA ARG A 152 -2.73 -22.07 -7.79
C ARG A 152 -3.40 -23.45 -7.76
N ARG A 153 -4.67 -23.53 -7.33
CA ARG A 153 -5.45 -24.77 -7.24
C ARG A 153 -6.19 -25.13 -8.54
N GLN A 154 -5.64 -24.81 -9.72
CA GLN A 154 -6.29 -25.11 -11.01
C GLN A 154 -6.93 -26.51 -10.99
N PRO A 155 -8.19 -26.64 -11.46
CA PRO A 155 -9.01 -27.81 -11.19
C PRO A 155 -8.39 -29.03 -11.88
N THR A 156 -7.77 -29.91 -11.10
CA THR A 156 -7.85 -31.33 -11.43
C THR A 156 -9.29 -31.75 -11.17
N ARG A 157 -9.87 -32.55 -12.08
CA ARG A 157 -11.28 -32.98 -12.06
C ARG A 157 -11.76 -33.62 -10.73
N ASP A 158 -10.84 -33.87 -9.80
CA ASP A 158 -11.07 -34.61 -8.55
C ASP A 158 -11.02 -33.74 -7.27
N SER A 159 -10.76 -32.42 -7.34
CA SER A 159 -10.72 -31.57 -6.14
C SER A 159 -12.04 -30.82 -5.90
N VAL A 160 -13.08 -31.55 -5.49
CA VAL A 160 -14.43 -31.02 -5.15
C VAL A 160 -14.48 -30.33 -3.78
N SER A 161 -13.37 -30.19 -3.07
CA SER A 161 -13.37 -29.53 -1.76
C SER A 161 -12.35 -28.41 -1.76
N ALA A 162 -12.81 -27.20 -2.11
CA ALA A 162 -12.28 -26.05 -1.41
C ALA A 162 -12.46 -26.34 0.09
N PRO A 163 -11.44 -26.17 0.94
CA PRO A 163 -11.75 -25.88 2.32
C PRO A 163 -12.48 -24.53 2.27
N THR A 164 -13.81 -24.58 2.24
CA THR A 164 -14.63 -23.70 3.05
C THR A 164 -14.22 -23.97 4.50
N SER A 165 -12.97 -23.66 4.87
CA SER A 165 -12.65 -23.57 6.28
C SER A 165 -13.44 -22.36 6.74
N CYS A 166 -14.56 -22.62 7.41
CA CYS A 166 -15.29 -21.67 8.25
C CYS A 166 -14.42 -21.18 9.43
N ASP A 167 -13.10 -21.21 9.28
CA ASP A 167 -12.14 -20.75 10.24
C ASP A 167 -11.90 -19.26 9.97
N ASP A 168 -12.50 -18.43 10.81
CA ASP A 168 -12.36 -16.98 10.77
C ASP A 168 -10.88 -16.57 10.76
N GLY A 169 -10.01 -17.32 11.44
CA GLY A 169 -8.57 -17.05 11.46
C GLY A 169 -7.93 -17.09 10.07
N TYR A 170 -8.30 -18.07 9.24
CA TYR A 170 -7.77 -18.17 7.88
C TYR A 170 -8.25 -17.02 6.98
N ARG A 171 -9.52 -16.60 7.13
CA ARG A 171 -10.06 -15.43 6.40
C ARG A 171 -9.36 -14.14 6.82
N THR A 172 -9.10 -13.95 8.10
CA THR A 172 -8.33 -12.80 8.60
C THR A 172 -6.94 -12.76 7.98
N LEU A 173 -6.25 -13.89 7.87
CA LEU A 173 -4.94 -13.96 7.23
C LEU A 173 -5.01 -13.62 5.73
N GLN A 174 -6.04 -14.06 5.01
CA GLN A 174 -6.26 -13.68 3.60
C GLN A 174 -6.44 -12.17 3.44
N GLN A 175 -7.23 -11.54 4.32
CA GLN A 175 -7.43 -10.10 4.34
C GLN A 175 -6.13 -9.35 4.65
N LYS A 176 -5.32 -9.82 5.61
CA LYS A 176 -4.00 -9.23 5.91
C LYS A 176 -3.05 -9.30 4.72
N SER A 177 -3.01 -10.44 4.00
CA SER A 177 -2.18 -10.57 2.80
C SER A 177 -2.64 -9.66 1.67
N ALA A 178 -3.96 -9.58 1.41
CA ALA A 178 -4.51 -8.68 0.40
C ALA A 178 -4.26 -7.21 0.75
N HIS A 179 -4.36 -6.83 2.03
CA HIS A 179 -4.02 -5.49 2.50
C HIS A 179 -2.55 -5.15 2.23
N LEU A 180 -1.62 -6.07 2.51
CA LEU A 180 -0.21 -5.88 2.18
C LEU A 180 0.03 -5.67 0.67
N HIS A 181 -0.67 -6.43 -0.19
CA HIS A 181 -0.57 -6.24 -1.64
C HIS A 181 -1.16 -4.89 -2.09
N CYS A 182 -2.23 -4.42 -1.46
CA CYS A 182 -2.76 -3.09 -1.70
C CYS A 182 -1.77 -1.99 -1.29
N LEU A 183 -1.11 -2.12 -0.14
CA LEU A 183 -0.07 -1.19 0.32
C LEU A 183 1.20 -1.26 -0.55
N TYR A 184 1.53 -2.44 -1.08
CA TYR A 184 2.62 -2.63 -2.04
C TYR A 184 2.39 -1.85 -3.35
N SER A 185 1.14 -1.48 -3.65
CA SER A 185 0.68 -0.66 -4.80
C SER A 185 0.92 -1.23 -6.20
N ARG A 186 1.91 -2.11 -6.38
CA ARG A 186 2.24 -2.71 -7.67
C ARG A 186 1.39 -3.97 -7.94
N PRO A 187 0.54 -3.98 -8.99
CA PRO A 187 -0.34 -5.11 -9.27
C PRO A 187 0.43 -6.38 -9.66
N ILE A 188 0.16 -7.49 -8.98
CA ILE A 188 0.68 -8.82 -9.36
C ILE A 188 -0.23 -9.43 -10.43
N LEU A 189 0.13 -9.26 -11.70
CA LEU A 189 -0.69 -9.69 -12.84
C LEU A 189 -0.48 -11.16 -13.25
N ASN A 190 0.66 -11.73 -12.88
CA ASN A 190 1.03 -13.11 -13.18
C ASN A 190 1.69 -13.74 -11.96
N VAL A 191 1.43 -15.03 -11.74
CA VAL A 191 2.05 -15.81 -10.67
C VAL A 191 2.90 -16.90 -11.30
N GLY A 192 4.13 -17.10 -10.81
CA GLY A 192 5.03 -18.11 -11.37
C GLY A 192 5.37 -17.88 -12.86
N ARG A 193 5.77 -18.96 -13.55
CA ARG A 193 6.33 -18.88 -14.92
C ARG A 193 5.37 -19.31 -16.03
N LEU A 194 4.19 -19.83 -15.68
CA LEU A 194 3.25 -20.38 -16.65
C LEU A 194 2.29 -19.30 -17.17
N ARG A 195 2.03 -19.28 -18.48
CA ARG A 195 1.10 -18.33 -19.12
C ARG A 195 -0.35 -18.45 -18.63
N SER A 196 -0.72 -19.58 -18.03
CA SER A 196 -2.06 -19.85 -17.47
C SER A 196 -2.28 -19.25 -16.08
N MET A 197 -1.22 -18.72 -15.45
CA MET A 197 -1.27 -18.20 -14.09
C MET A 197 -1.53 -16.68 -14.07
N LYS A 198 -2.55 -16.24 -14.82
CA LYS A 198 -3.00 -14.85 -14.86
C LYS A 198 -3.97 -14.59 -13.71
N THR A 199 -3.75 -13.52 -12.95
CA THR A 199 -4.63 -13.13 -11.84
C THR A 199 -5.90 -12.44 -12.32
N TYR A 200 -5.83 -11.76 -13.46
CA TYR A 200 -6.92 -10.96 -14.03
C TYR A 200 -8.28 -11.68 -14.09
N PRO A 201 -8.41 -12.90 -14.64
CA PRO A 201 -9.74 -13.52 -14.74
C PRO A 201 -10.40 -13.80 -13.39
N TYR A 202 -9.59 -14.11 -12.37
CA TYR A 202 -10.09 -14.33 -11.01
C TYR A 202 -10.46 -13.01 -10.33
N ALA A 203 -9.65 -11.96 -10.54
CA ALA A 203 -9.95 -10.61 -10.07
C ALA A 203 -11.24 -10.07 -10.69
N CYS A 204 -11.36 -10.16 -12.02
CA CYS A 204 -12.53 -9.72 -12.79
C CYS A 204 -13.80 -10.42 -12.30
N SER A 205 -13.74 -11.74 -12.10
CA SER A 205 -14.87 -12.51 -11.55
C SER A 205 -15.31 -12.04 -10.15
N LYS A 206 -14.38 -11.56 -9.31
CA LYS A 206 -14.68 -11.03 -7.99
C LYS A 206 -15.25 -9.61 -8.09
N VAL A 207 -14.68 -8.74 -8.93
CA VAL A 207 -15.13 -7.35 -9.09
C VAL A 207 -16.57 -7.26 -9.58
N TYR A 208 -16.94 -8.07 -10.59
CA TYR A 208 -18.24 -7.97 -11.26
C TYR A 208 -19.32 -8.94 -10.73
N ASP A 209 -19.07 -9.65 -9.63
CA ASP A 209 -20.08 -10.51 -8.99
C ASP A 209 -21.12 -9.67 -8.23
N LEU A 210 -22.31 -9.52 -8.81
CA LEU A 210 -23.40 -8.73 -8.22
C LEU A 210 -23.86 -9.24 -6.86
N ARG A 211 -23.60 -10.51 -6.54
CA ARG A 211 -23.95 -11.10 -5.23
C ARG A 211 -23.21 -10.41 -4.07
N GLN A 212 -22.09 -9.77 -4.34
CA GLN A 212 -21.27 -9.07 -3.34
C GLN A 212 -21.62 -7.60 -3.17
N PHE A 213 -22.60 -7.10 -3.92
CA PHE A 213 -23.08 -5.72 -3.80
C PHE A 213 -24.43 -5.75 -3.09
N THR A 214 -24.38 -5.55 -1.78
CA THR A 214 -25.54 -5.62 -0.87
C THR A 214 -25.71 -4.30 -0.14
N GLN A 215 -26.85 -4.13 0.54
CA GLN A 215 -27.06 -2.99 1.43
C GLN A 215 -26.06 -2.97 2.60
N ASN A 216 -25.64 -4.12 3.12
CA ASN A 216 -24.67 -4.21 4.22
C ASN A 216 -23.26 -3.79 3.78
N THR A 217 -22.89 -4.08 2.52
CA THR A 217 -21.64 -3.58 1.93
C THR A 217 -21.73 -2.12 1.48
N GLY A 218 -22.90 -1.47 1.57
CA GLY A 218 -23.11 -0.14 0.98
C GLY A 218 -22.76 -0.05 -0.51
N TRP A 219 -22.81 -1.18 -1.23
CA TRP A 219 -22.43 -1.29 -2.64
C TRP A 219 -20.94 -0.99 -2.92
N GLY A 220 -20.09 -1.05 -1.90
CA GLY A 220 -18.65 -0.79 -1.98
C GLY A 220 -17.78 -1.99 -1.60
N PRO A 221 -16.44 -1.84 -1.58
CA PRO A 221 -15.51 -2.89 -1.17
C PRO A 221 -15.43 -3.02 0.36
N PHE A 222 -16.59 -3.22 0.98
CA PHE A 222 -16.74 -3.38 2.42
C PHE A 222 -17.20 -4.80 2.76
N GLN A 223 -16.90 -5.23 3.98
CA GLN A 223 -17.37 -6.51 4.51
C GLN A 223 -18.92 -6.55 4.54
N ASP A 224 -19.51 -7.71 4.27
CA ASP A 224 -20.97 -7.92 4.23
C ASP A 224 -21.59 -8.10 5.62
N ASP A 225 -20.89 -7.66 6.67
CA ASP A 225 -21.31 -7.72 8.08
C ASP A 225 -21.96 -6.42 8.57
N GLY A 226 -22.03 -5.38 7.72
CA GLY A 226 -22.57 -4.07 8.05
C GLY A 226 -21.65 -3.18 8.89
N THR A 227 -20.44 -3.63 9.20
CA THR A 227 -19.45 -2.85 9.97
C THR A 227 -18.77 -1.77 9.13
N PHE A 228 -18.86 -1.87 7.79
CA PHE A 228 -18.09 -1.06 6.84
C PHE A 228 -16.57 -1.15 7.01
N ASN A 229 -16.09 -2.23 7.65
CA ASN A 229 -14.69 -2.61 7.54
C ASN A 229 -14.36 -2.92 6.07
N VAL A 230 -13.14 -2.62 5.66
CA VAL A 230 -12.70 -2.82 4.27
C VAL A 230 -12.60 -4.32 3.95
N ASP A 231 -13.12 -4.73 2.79
CA ASP A 231 -12.79 -6.01 2.17
C ASP A 231 -11.54 -5.84 1.30
N TRP A 232 -10.38 -6.08 1.91
CA TRP A 232 -9.09 -5.95 1.25
C TRP A 232 -8.92 -6.91 0.08
N GLU A 233 -9.57 -8.08 0.10
CA GLU A 233 -9.55 -8.96 -1.07
C GLU A 233 -10.37 -8.41 -2.24
N LYS A 234 -11.42 -7.62 -1.98
CA LYS A 234 -12.15 -6.89 -3.02
C LYS A 234 -11.32 -5.72 -3.55
N VAL A 235 -10.66 -4.96 -2.67
CA VAL A 235 -9.73 -3.88 -3.06
C VAL A 235 -8.56 -4.43 -3.89
N GLU A 236 -7.99 -5.57 -3.50
CA GLU A 236 -6.95 -6.27 -4.27
C GLU A 236 -7.45 -6.68 -5.66
N ALA A 237 -8.66 -7.24 -5.76
CA ALA A 237 -9.24 -7.60 -7.04
C ALA A 237 -9.41 -6.36 -7.95
N ILE A 238 -9.86 -5.23 -7.37
CA ILE A 238 -9.94 -3.95 -8.10
C ILE A 238 -8.55 -3.49 -8.56
N LEU A 239 -7.55 -3.53 -7.69
CA LEU A 239 -6.16 -3.18 -8.03
C LEU A 239 -5.64 -4.01 -9.21
N ILE A 240 -5.87 -5.32 -9.21
CA ILE A 240 -5.46 -6.23 -10.29
C ILE A 240 -6.20 -5.91 -11.60
N VAL A 241 -7.51 -5.66 -11.55
CA VAL A 241 -8.30 -5.29 -12.74
C VAL A 241 -7.81 -3.98 -13.33
N LEU A 242 -7.59 -2.96 -12.50
CA LEU A 242 -7.06 -1.66 -12.95
C LEU A 242 -5.64 -1.81 -13.53
N GLY A 243 -4.78 -2.56 -12.85
CA GLY A 243 -3.42 -2.86 -13.30
C GLY A 243 -3.37 -3.57 -14.66
N HIS A 244 -4.23 -4.57 -14.86
CA HIS A 244 -4.33 -5.30 -16.13
C HIS A 244 -4.72 -4.36 -17.28
N ASN A 245 -5.79 -3.59 -17.07
CA ASN A 245 -6.36 -2.70 -18.09
C ASN A 245 -5.41 -1.56 -18.48
N ILE A 246 -4.74 -0.94 -17.51
CA ILE A 246 -3.74 0.11 -17.78
C ILE A 246 -2.51 -0.47 -18.44
N GLY A 247 -2.02 -1.62 -17.98
CA GLY A 247 -0.85 -2.30 -18.56
C GLY A 247 -1.05 -2.67 -20.03
N ALA A 248 -2.28 -2.98 -20.44
CA ALA A 248 -2.62 -3.23 -21.84
C ALA A 248 -2.46 -1.98 -22.74
N ARG A 249 -2.49 -0.76 -22.16
CA ARG A 249 -2.40 0.52 -22.88
C ARG A 249 -1.10 1.25 -22.56
N ARG A 250 -0.04 0.97 -23.33
CA ARG A 250 1.32 1.49 -23.11
C ARG A 250 1.41 3.00 -22.83
N GLN A 251 0.63 3.84 -23.52
CA GLN A 251 0.67 5.30 -23.31
C GLN A 251 0.10 5.68 -21.94
N ILE A 252 -0.95 4.99 -21.49
CA ILE A 252 -1.58 5.20 -20.18
C ILE A 252 -0.66 4.66 -19.09
N ALA A 253 -0.08 3.47 -19.26
CA ALA A 253 0.85 2.87 -18.30
C ALA A 253 2.00 3.82 -17.91
N ARG A 254 2.51 4.62 -18.86
CA ARG A 254 3.57 5.61 -18.58
C ARG A 254 3.16 6.72 -17.63
N ILE A 255 1.87 7.06 -17.56
CA ILE A 255 1.33 8.08 -16.63
C ILE A 255 1.35 7.53 -15.20
N PHE A 256 1.13 6.23 -15.03
CA PHE A 256 1.01 5.57 -13.72
C PHE A 256 2.29 4.86 -13.27
N ALA A 257 3.36 4.89 -14.09
CA ALA A 257 4.64 4.24 -13.78
C ALA A 257 5.19 4.70 -12.42
N GLU A 258 5.09 5.98 -12.07
CA GLU A 258 5.58 6.50 -10.78
C GLU A 258 4.84 5.95 -9.54
N VAL A 259 3.63 5.41 -9.74
CA VAL A 259 2.78 4.87 -8.66
C VAL A 259 2.85 3.35 -8.63
N TRP A 260 2.77 2.69 -9.78
CA TRP A 260 2.64 1.22 -9.85
C TRP A 260 3.92 0.48 -10.20
N ASP A 261 4.96 1.16 -10.70
CA ASP A 261 6.27 0.52 -10.89
C ASP A 261 7.18 0.66 -9.65
N SER A 262 6.79 1.49 -8.68
CA SER A 262 7.52 1.73 -7.43
C SER A 262 6.73 1.16 -6.24
N PRO A 263 7.17 0.04 -5.64
CA PRO A 263 6.47 -0.56 -4.51
C PRO A 263 6.33 0.39 -3.32
N PHE A 264 5.21 0.32 -2.60
CA PHE A 264 4.91 1.19 -1.44
C PHE A 264 4.94 2.71 -1.74
N SER A 265 4.98 3.09 -3.02
CA SER A 265 4.85 4.49 -3.43
C SER A 265 3.47 5.01 -3.06
N GLY A 266 3.42 6.14 -2.36
CA GLY A 266 2.16 6.76 -1.92
C GLY A 266 1.44 6.06 -0.77
N SER A 267 2.00 5.00 -0.17
CA SER A 267 1.31 4.20 0.86
C SER A 267 1.49 4.73 2.30
N PHE A 268 1.84 6.00 2.46
CA PHE A 268 1.98 6.67 3.76
C PHE A 268 1.41 8.09 3.75
N GLN A 269 1.17 8.64 4.94
CA GLN A 269 0.54 9.95 5.08
C GLN A 269 1.42 11.08 4.54
N ASN A 270 0.81 12.06 3.89
CA ASN A 270 1.49 13.22 3.29
C ASN A 270 2.57 12.84 2.25
N SER A 271 2.47 11.65 1.67
CA SER A 271 3.39 11.17 0.64
C SER A 271 3.18 11.87 -0.70
N PHE A 272 1.98 12.34 -1.03
CA PHE A 272 1.72 13.03 -2.29
C PHE A 272 2.36 14.44 -2.28
N MET A 273 3.21 14.71 -3.27
CA MET A 273 3.83 16.01 -3.49
C MET A 273 3.00 16.82 -4.49
N ALA A 274 2.14 17.69 -3.96
CA ALA A 274 1.47 18.67 -4.80
C ALA A 274 2.52 19.62 -5.43
N PRO A 275 2.34 20.04 -6.70
CA PRO A 275 3.16 21.09 -7.28
C PRO A 275 3.10 22.35 -6.40
N PRO A 276 4.21 23.10 -6.25
CA PRO A 276 4.18 24.32 -5.45
C PRO A 276 3.18 25.31 -6.06
N PRO A 277 2.43 26.04 -5.21
CA PRO A 277 1.45 27.01 -5.69
C PRO A 277 2.15 28.08 -6.52
N ARG A 278 1.49 28.51 -7.60
CA ARG A 278 2.08 29.53 -8.49
C ARG A 278 2.23 30.89 -7.81
N ASP A 279 1.37 31.16 -6.82
CA ASP A 279 1.34 32.39 -6.04
C ASP A 279 0.98 32.06 -4.59
N ILE A 280 1.79 32.53 -3.64
CA ILE A 280 1.65 32.32 -2.20
C ILE A 280 0.35 32.94 -1.67
N THR A 281 -0.21 33.95 -2.36
CA THR A 281 -1.47 34.61 -1.98
C THR A 281 -2.71 33.95 -2.58
N SER A 282 -2.53 32.95 -3.43
CA SER A 282 -3.64 32.26 -4.09
C SER A 282 -4.43 31.36 -3.13
N PHE A 283 -5.66 31.03 -3.52
CA PHE A 283 -6.47 30.03 -2.80
C PHE A 283 -5.80 28.63 -2.80
N GLU A 284 -4.98 28.32 -3.80
CA GLU A 284 -4.21 27.08 -3.89
C GLU A 284 -3.22 26.96 -2.71
N ALA A 285 -2.56 28.05 -2.33
CA ALA A 285 -1.65 28.06 -1.18
C ALA A 285 -2.37 27.92 0.19
N ARG A 286 -3.68 28.17 0.22
CA ARG A 286 -4.51 28.12 1.43
C ARG A 286 -5.38 26.86 1.49
N ASP A 287 -5.30 25.99 0.48
CA ASP A 287 -6.10 24.77 0.34
C ASP A 287 -5.62 23.71 1.34
N PRO A 288 -6.36 23.44 2.43
CA PRO A 288 -5.94 22.49 3.45
C PRO A 288 -6.03 21.03 2.98
N TYR A 289 -6.70 20.77 1.85
CA TYR A 289 -6.96 19.43 1.35
C TYR A 289 -6.10 19.07 0.13
N GLY A 290 -5.44 20.07 -0.48
CA GLY A 290 -4.65 19.89 -1.70
C GLY A 290 -5.51 19.43 -2.90
N VAL A 291 -6.76 19.86 -2.98
CA VAL A 291 -7.67 19.50 -4.10
C VAL A 291 -7.28 20.18 -5.40
N THR A 292 -6.56 21.30 -5.35
CA THR A 292 -6.04 21.95 -6.56
C THR A 292 -4.99 21.07 -7.23
N GLY A 293 -5.20 20.75 -8.50
CA GLY A 293 -4.26 19.90 -9.23
C GLY A 293 -4.84 19.23 -10.47
N THR A 294 -4.04 18.34 -11.04
CA THR A 294 -4.48 17.45 -12.12
C THR A 294 -4.68 16.05 -11.54
N TRP A 295 -5.91 15.57 -11.60
CA TRP A 295 -6.33 14.26 -11.13
C TRP A 295 -6.65 13.35 -12.32
N TYR A 296 -6.38 12.06 -12.17
CA TYR A 296 -6.77 11.07 -13.16
C TYR A 296 -7.81 10.13 -12.58
N ARG A 297 -8.92 9.97 -13.30
CA ARG A 297 -9.94 8.96 -13.01
C ARG A 297 -9.85 7.88 -14.07
N ILE A 298 -9.71 6.64 -13.61
CA ILE A 298 -9.76 5.45 -14.47
C ILE A 298 -11.11 4.78 -14.24
N VAL A 299 -11.78 4.44 -15.33
CA VAL A 299 -13.01 3.64 -15.30
C VAL A 299 -12.78 2.42 -16.16
N CYS A 300 -12.90 1.23 -15.58
CA CYS A 300 -12.94 -0.03 -16.31
C CYS A 300 -14.36 -0.60 -16.19
N PHE A 301 -14.91 -1.07 -17.30
CA PHE A 301 -16.25 -1.67 -17.32
C PHE A 301 -16.32 -2.76 -18.37
N LEU A 302 -17.12 -3.78 -18.06
CA LEU A 302 -17.50 -4.82 -19.01
C LEU A 302 -18.54 -4.31 -20.01
N ASP A 303 -18.58 -4.94 -21.18
CA ASP A 303 -19.75 -4.81 -22.05
C ASP A 303 -21.00 -5.29 -21.30
N TYR A 304 -22.14 -4.64 -21.56
CA TYR A 304 -23.40 -4.99 -20.91
C TYR A 304 -23.76 -6.47 -21.14
N SER A 305 -23.51 -7.00 -22.34
CA SER A 305 -23.85 -8.39 -22.69
C SER A 305 -23.02 -9.38 -21.87
N ASP A 306 -21.71 -9.13 -21.73
CA ASP A 306 -20.82 -9.96 -20.93
C ASP A 306 -21.15 -9.87 -19.44
N PHE A 307 -21.40 -8.66 -18.93
CA PHE A 307 -21.80 -8.43 -17.55
C PHE A 307 -23.13 -9.11 -17.19
N PHE A 308 -24.11 -9.02 -18.10
CA PHE A 308 -25.41 -9.64 -17.94
C PHE A 308 -25.30 -11.16 -17.97
N ALA A 309 -24.60 -11.72 -18.96
CA ALA A 309 -24.38 -13.17 -19.07
C ALA A 309 -23.65 -13.73 -17.85
N PHE A 310 -22.66 -13.01 -17.30
CA PHE A 310 -21.92 -13.44 -16.12
C PHE A 310 -22.79 -13.53 -14.86
N ASN A 311 -23.71 -12.58 -14.67
CA ASN A 311 -24.53 -12.50 -13.45
C ASN A 311 -25.87 -13.24 -13.54
N PHE A 312 -26.48 -13.27 -14.74
CA PHE A 312 -27.85 -13.74 -14.98
C PHE A 312 -27.96 -14.78 -16.11
N GLY A 313 -26.84 -15.32 -16.58
CA GLY A 313 -26.79 -16.37 -17.61
C GLY A 313 -27.32 -17.72 -17.13
N ASP A 314 -26.89 -18.79 -17.81
CA ASP A 314 -27.41 -20.15 -17.63
C ASP A 314 -27.41 -20.60 -16.15
N PRO A 315 -28.59 -20.87 -15.55
CA PRO A 315 -28.73 -21.35 -14.17
C PRO A 315 -27.93 -22.61 -13.84
N GLU A 316 -27.63 -23.47 -14.83
CA GLU A 316 -26.80 -24.66 -14.61
C GLU A 316 -25.30 -24.33 -14.46
N LEU A 317 -24.86 -23.17 -14.97
CA LEU A 317 -23.50 -22.65 -14.85
C LEU A 317 -23.36 -21.64 -13.68
N LEU A 318 -24.48 -21.14 -13.16
CA LEU A 318 -24.50 -20.28 -11.98
C LEU A 318 -24.19 -21.13 -10.73
N VAL A 319 -22.94 -21.06 -10.30
CA VAL A 319 -22.43 -21.65 -9.04
C VAL A 319 -23.33 -21.28 -7.85
N THR A 320 -23.45 -22.17 -6.86
CA THR A 320 -24.19 -21.93 -5.62
C THR A 320 -23.80 -20.59 -4.97
N SER A 321 -24.73 -19.96 -4.24
CA SER A 321 -24.53 -18.66 -3.59
C SER A 321 -23.24 -18.59 -2.76
N ASP A 322 -22.82 -19.72 -2.21
CA ASP A 322 -21.75 -19.82 -1.21
C ASP A 322 -20.36 -20.02 -1.82
N ALA A 323 -20.28 -20.21 -3.14
CA ALA A 323 -19.02 -20.45 -3.84
C ALA A 323 -18.68 -19.31 -4.83
N PRO A 324 -17.37 -19.02 -5.01
CA PRO A 324 -16.93 -17.96 -5.90
C PRO A 324 -17.23 -18.31 -7.36
N ARG A 325 -17.65 -17.32 -8.16
CA ARG A 325 -17.93 -17.50 -9.59
C ARG A 325 -16.69 -17.96 -10.36
N PRO A 326 -16.85 -18.69 -11.48
CA PRO A 326 -15.74 -19.08 -12.34
C PRO A 326 -14.91 -17.87 -12.81
N PRO A 327 -13.62 -18.07 -13.16
CA PRO A 327 -12.79 -16.99 -13.69
C PRO A 327 -13.43 -16.40 -14.96
N LEU A 328 -13.40 -15.06 -15.06
CA LEU A 328 -14.01 -14.29 -16.13
C LEU A 328 -12.92 -13.64 -16.98
N ASP A 329 -12.60 -14.23 -18.14
CA ASP A 329 -11.55 -13.76 -19.06
C ASP A 329 -12.18 -13.10 -20.29
N VAL A 330 -12.75 -11.92 -20.09
CA VAL A 330 -13.32 -11.08 -21.16
C VAL A 330 -12.60 -9.73 -21.21
N GLY A 331 -12.68 -9.02 -22.33
CA GLY A 331 -12.08 -7.71 -22.44
C GLY A 331 -12.91 -6.63 -21.74
N GLU A 332 -12.24 -5.69 -21.08
CA GLU A 332 -12.90 -4.50 -20.52
C GLU A 332 -12.65 -3.27 -21.39
N ALA A 333 -13.65 -2.39 -21.41
CA ALA A 333 -13.46 -1.03 -21.88
C ALA A 333 -12.86 -0.19 -20.75
N THR A 334 -11.71 0.44 -21.01
CA THR A 334 -11.11 1.43 -20.11
C THR A 334 -11.37 2.84 -20.62
N ARG A 335 -11.66 3.76 -19.71
CA ARG A 335 -11.71 5.21 -19.95
C ARG A 335 -10.78 5.92 -18.98
N LEU A 336 -9.87 6.73 -19.52
CA LEU A 336 -9.03 7.63 -18.77
C LEU A 336 -9.56 9.05 -18.86
N ILE A 337 -9.87 9.64 -17.70
CA ILE A 337 -10.44 10.97 -17.57
C ILE A 337 -9.46 11.84 -16.79
N MET A 338 -8.99 12.92 -17.41
CA MET A 338 -8.17 13.93 -16.75
C MET A 338 -9.07 15.02 -16.19
N MET A 339 -8.94 15.30 -14.90
CA MET A 339 -9.65 16.34 -14.18
C MET A 339 -8.66 17.43 -13.76
N LYS A 340 -8.92 18.68 -14.11
CA LYS A 340 -8.18 19.83 -13.60
C LYS A 340 -9.06 20.60 -12.64
N VAL A 341 -8.69 20.61 -11.38
CA VAL A 341 -9.47 21.21 -10.29
C VAL A 341 -8.70 22.38 -9.70
N ASN A 342 -9.39 23.46 -9.36
CA ASN A 342 -8.84 24.61 -8.67
C ASN A 342 -9.82 25.08 -7.58
N VAL A 343 -9.28 25.45 -6.43
CA VAL A 343 -10.06 26.11 -5.37
C VAL A 343 -10.52 27.48 -5.84
N THR A 344 -11.78 27.80 -5.55
CA THR A 344 -12.40 29.09 -5.87
C THR A 344 -12.76 29.92 -4.64
N SER A 345 -13.04 29.28 -3.51
CA SER A 345 -13.26 29.96 -2.23
C SER A 345 -13.04 29.01 -1.07
N ILE A 346 -12.70 29.57 0.09
CA ILE A 346 -12.54 28.86 1.35
C ILE A 346 -13.36 29.62 2.40
N GLU A 347 -14.26 28.91 3.07
CA GLU A 347 -15.23 29.46 4.01
C GLU A 347 -15.07 28.76 5.37
N GLU A 348 -15.42 29.46 6.45
CA GLU A 348 -15.54 28.81 7.75
C GLU A 348 -16.66 27.75 7.71
N PRO A 349 -16.53 26.66 8.50
CA PRO A 349 -17.56 25.63 8.54
C PRO A 349 -18.90 26.23 8.98
N GLY A 350 -19.97 25.93 8.25
CA GLY A 350 -21.33 26.29 8.66
C GLY A 350 -21.80 25.48 9.86
N PRO A 351 -22.96 25.81 10.47
CA PRO A 351 -23.48 25.09 11.65
C PRO A 351 -23.66 23.58 11.48
N GLU A 352 -23.85 23.10 10.24
CA GLU A 352 -24.06 21.68 9.91
C GLU A 352 -22.77 20.99 9.40
N ASP A 353 -21.67 21.74 9.24
CA ASP A 353 -20.40 21.20 8.77
C ASP A 353 -19.55 20.69 9.96
N GLY A 354 -18.51 19.91 9.67
CA GLY A 354 -17.51 19.51 10.67
C GLY A 354 -16.71 20.75 11.11
N GLN A 355 -16.86 21.19 12.35
CA GLN A 355 -16.31 22.47 12.85
C GLN A 355 -14.78 22.53 12.93
N GLU A 356 -14.10 21.42 12.63
CA GLU A 356 -12.63 21.31 12.73
C GLU A 356 -11.91 21.88 11.51
N LEU A 357 -12.54 21.88 10.33
CA LEU A 357 -11.90 22.21 9.06
C LEU A 357 -12.79 23.13 8.20
N PRO A 358 -12.20 23.99 7.35
CA PRO A 358 -12.98 24.90 6.52
C PRO A 358 -13.65 24.17 5.36
N VAL A 359 -14.67 24.82 4.81
CA VAL A 359 -15.32 24.44 3.56
C VAL A 359 -14.48 24.95 2.38
N VAL A 360 -14.20 24.08 1.40
CA VAL A 360 -13.41 24.42 0.22
C VAL A 360 -14.23 24.24 -1.03
N HIS A 361 -14.62 25.35 -1.67
CA HIS A 361 -15.32 25.31 -2.94
C HIS A 361 -14.32 25.19 -4.08
N PHE A 362 -14.59 24.30 -5.02
CA PHE A 362 -13.72 24.08 -6.16
C PHE A 362 -14.49 24.06 -7.47
N ARG A 363 -13.78 24.43 -8.54
CA ARG A 363 -14.24 24.29 -9.92
C ARG A 363 -13.17 23.66 -10.78
N GLY A 364 -13.59 23.00 -11.84
CA GLY A 364 -12.66 22.33 -12.72
C GLY A 364 -13.24 21.95 -14.06
N VAL A 365 -12.42 21.26 -14.84
CA VAL A 365 -12.82 20.62 -16.09
C VAL A 365 -12.39 19.16 -16.07
N SER A 366 -13.28 18.29 -16.51
CA SER A 366 -13.06 16.87 -16.74
C SER A 366 -13.00 16.64 -18.24
N ARG A 367 -11.98 15.93 -18.73
CA ARG A 367 -11.81 15.62 -20.15
C ARG A 367 -11.41 14.16 -20.34
N SER A 368 -12.09 13.45 -21.24
CA SER A 368 -11.62 12.14 -21.69
C SER A 368 -10.30 12.28 -22.44
N LEU A 369 -9.35 11.38 -22.17
CA LEU A 369 -8.09 11.29 -22.91
C LEU A 369 -8.14 10.26 -24.06
N ASP A 370 -9.18 9.42 -24.09
CA ASP A 370 -9.32 8.33 -25.07
C ASP A 370 -10.15 8.74 -26.31
N ASP A 371 -11.10 9.67 -26.17
CA ASP A 371 -12.08 10.00 -27.22
C ASP A 371 -12.04 11.51 -27.55
N SER A 372 -11.21 11.90 -28.53
CA SER A 372 -11.11 13.30 -29.00
C SER A 372 -12.29 13.74 -29.90
N PHE A 373 -13.22 12.83 -30.20
CA PHE A 373 -14.31 13.02 -31.17
C PHE A 373 -15.72 13.02 -30.54
N ASP A 374 -15.84 12.85 -29.22
CA ASP A 374 -17.13 12.93 -28.53
C ASP A 374 -17.31 14.34 -27.94
N ASP A 375 -18.27 15.09 -28.48
CA ASP A 375 -18.60 16.45 -28.03
C ASP A 375 -19.08 16.49 -26.57
N ASN A 376 -19.51 15.35 -26.00
CA ASN A 376 -19.90 15.21 -24.58
C ASN A 376 -18.79 14.69 -23.67
N ALA A 377 -17.56 14.50 -24.18
CA ALA A 377 -16.44 13.97 -23.38
C ALA A 377 -15.88 14.97 -22.35
N ASN A 378 -16.34 16.22 -22.38
CA ASN A 378 -15.87 17.30 -21.52
C ASN A 378 -16.98 17.78 -20.59
N SER A 379 -16.71 17.78 -19.29
CA SER A 379 -17.65 18.24 -18.27
C SER A 379 -17.02 19.31 -17.38
N ASN A 380 -17.82 20.28 -16.96
CA ASN A 380 -17.41 21.21 -15.90
C ASN A 380 -17.61 20.55 -14.53
N ILE A 381 -16.63 20.68 -13.65
CA ILE A 381 -16.66 20.20 -12.27
C ILE A 381 -16.97 21.37 -11.35
N ARG A 382 -17.83 21.16 -10.36
CA ARG A 382 -18.10 22.10 -9.25
C ARG A 382 -18.39 21.28 -7.98
N GLY A 383 -17.92 21.74 -6.84
CA GLY A 383 -18.20 21.10 -5.53
C GLY A 383 -17.94 22.05 -4.36
N LYS A 384 -18.47 21.67 -3.20
CA LYS A 384 -18.30 22.28 -1.87
C LYS A 384 -17.63 21.24 -0.97
#